data_AF-A0A4R6VEL3-F1
#
_entry.id   AF-A0A4R6VEL3-F1
#
_cell.length_a   1.000
_cell.length_b   1.000
_cell.length_c   1.000
_cell.angle_alpha   90.00
_cell.angle_beta   90.00
_cell.angle_gamma   90.00
#
_symmetry.space_group_name_H-M   'P 1'
#
loop_
_entity.id
_entity.type
_entity.pdbx_description
1 polymer ?
#
loop_
_entity_poly.entity_id
_entity_poly.type
_entity_poly.pdbx_seq_one_letter_code
_entity_poly.pdbx_strand_id
1 'polypeptide(L)' 'MAFYIIGSLLVSFLLSKYLFVGVSSGWVAYGITSLISPDWAGTVGIIVGIVGFIARPNYQQY' A
#
# COMPACT_ATOMS: atom_id res chain seq x y z
N MET A 1 -28.29 13.37 5.69
CA MET A 1 -27.09 14.16 5.31
C MET A 1 -25.84 13.73 6.08
N ALA A 2 -25.83 13.81 7.42
CA ALA A 2 -24.66 13.49 8.25
C ALA A 2 -24.14 12.05 8.10
N PHE A 3 -25.03 11.07 7.93
CA PHE A 3 -24.64 9.66 7.74
C PHE A 3 -23.76 9.42 6.50
N TYR A 4 -24.04 10.10 5.39
CA TYR A 4 -23.24 9.99 4.16
C TYR A 4 -21.85 10.61 4.33
N ILE A 5 -21.77 11.72 5.05
CA ILE A 5 -20.49 12.40 5.34
C ILE A 5 -19.61 11.51 6.22
N ILE A 6 -20.18 10.94 7.28
CA ILE A 6 -19.46 10.03 8.18
C ILE A 6 -19.00 8.76 7.44
N GLY A 7 -19.86 8.16 6.62
CA GLY A 7 -19.49 7.00 5.80
C GLY A 7 -18.36 7.31 4.82
N SER A 8 -18.40 8.46 4.14
CA SER A 8 -17.35 8.88 3.20
C SER A 8 -16.01 9.15 3.88
N LEU A 9 -16.01 9.70 5.09
CA LEU A 9 -14.80 9.90 5.90
C LEU A 9 -14.20 8.57 6.35
N LEU A 10 -15.05 7.62 6.76
CA LEU A 10 -14.61 6.28 7.18
C LEU A 10 -14.01 5.49 6.02
N VAL A 11 -14.64 5.52 4.85
CA VAL A 11 -14.11 4.91 3.63
C VAL A 11 -12.81 5.57 3.21
N SER A 12 -12.71 6.90 3.26
CA SER A 12 -11.48 7.64 2.92
C SER A 12 -10.34 7.36 3.92
N PHE A 13 -10.65 7.25 5.21
CA PHE A 13 -9.69 6.90 6.25
C PHE A 13 -9.20 5.46 6.13
N LEU A 14 -10.10 4.53 5.83
CA LEU A 14 -9.75 3.14 5.55
C LEU A 14 -8.89 3.06 4.28
N LEU A 15 -9.32 3.68 3.16
CA LEU A 15 -8.54 3.74 1.93
C LEU A 15 -7.16 4.33 2.17
N SER A 16 -7.04 5.43 2.93
CA SER A 16 -5.76 6.04 3.22
C SER A 16 -4.86 5.09 4.00
N LYS A 17 -5.38 4.38 5.00
CA LYS A 17 -4.62 3.35 5.73
C LYS A 17 -4.12 2.23 4.82
N TYR A 18 -4.92 1.78 3.85
CA TYR A 18 -4.53 0.72 2.91
C TYR A 18 -3.50 1.21 1.87
N LEU A 19 -3.71 2.40 1.32
CA LEU A 19 -2.79 3.05 0.39
C LEU A 19 -1.45 3.36 1.06
N PHE A 20 -1.47 3.87 2.30
CA PHE A 20 -0.26 4.24 3.02
C PHE A 20 0.63 3.03 3.33
N VAL A 21 0.04 1.86 3.65
CA VAL A 21 0.84 0.66 3.91
C VAL A 21 1.40 0.04 2.62
N GLY A 22 0.65 0.04 1.52
CA GLY A 22 1.16 -0.41 0.22
C GLY A 22 2.34 0.46 -0.23
N VAL A 23 2.16 1.78 -0.21
CA VAL A 23 3.21 2.74 -0.59
C VAL A 23 4.42 2.63 0.34
N SER A 24 4.25 2.57 1.66
CA SER A 24 5.38 2.45 2.58
C SER A 24 6.16 1.15 2.42
N SER A 25 5.49 0.02 2.17
CA SER A 25 6.18 -1.25 1.88
C SER A 25 7.00 -1.20 0.59
N GLY A 26 6.53 -0.51 -0.46
CA GLY A 26 7.28 -0.28 -1.69
C GLY A 26 8.53 0.56 -1.47
N TRP A 27 8.44 1.62 -0.67
CA TRP A 27 9.60 2.46 -0.30
C TRP A 27 10.62 1.71 0.56
N VAL A 28 10.18 0.87 1.49
CA VAL A 28 11.07 0.04 2.31
C VAL A 28 11.79 -0.99 1.44
N ALA A 29 11.08 -1.67 0.53
CA ALA A 29 11.68 -2.61 -0.39
C ALA A 29 12.67 -1.91 -1.34
N TYR A 30 12.31 -0.73 -1.87
CA TYR A 30 13.24 0.11 -2.64
C TYR A 30 14.50 0.44 -1.84
N GLY A 31 14.36 0.87 -0.59
CA GLY A 31 15.50 1.25 0.27
C GLY A 31 16.43 0.08 0.63
N ILE A 32 15.89 -1.12 0.84
CA ILE A 32 16.71 -2.32 1.09
C ILE A 32 17.44 -2.73 -0.20
N THR A 33 16.72 -2.71 -1.32
CA THR A 33 17.26 -3.17 -2.60
C THR A 33 18.28 -2.18 -3.16
N SER A 34 18.14 -0.88 -2.92
CA SER A 34 19.10 0.14 -3.36
C SER A 34 20.47 0.02 -2.69
N LEU A 35 20.55 -0.65 -1.54
CA LEU A 35 21.81 -0.92 -0.83
C LEU A 35 22.54 -2.17 -1.37
N ILE A 36 21.83 -3.06 -2.07
CA ILE A 36 22.35 -4.37 -2.50
C ILE A 36 22.47 -4.46 -4.02
N SER A 37 21.45 -3.97 -4.74
CA SER A 37 21.34 -3.99 -6.20
C SER A 37 20.61 -2.72 -6.69
N PRO A 38 21.35 -1.59 -6.79
CA PRO A 38 20.78 -0.29 -7.18
C PRO A 38 20.01 -0.32 -8.51
N ASP A 39 20.49 -1.12 -9.47
CA ASP A 39 19.92 -1.25 -10.81
C ASP A 39 18.51 -1.87 -10.79
N TRP A 40 18.18 -2.63 -9.75
CA TRP A 40 16.89 -3.32 -9.59
C TRP A 40 15.97 -2.69 -8.54
N ALA A 41 16.47 -1.71 -7.78
CA ALA A 41 15.77 -1.14 -6.64
C ALA A 41 14.41 -0.55 -7.00
N GLY A 42 14.34 0.19 -8.11
CA GLY A 42 13.09 0.75 -8.62
C GLY A 42 12.05 -0.32 -8.93
N THR A 43 12.46 -1.37 -9.63
CA THR A 43 11.59 -2.49 -10.02
C THR A 43 11.06 -3.23 -8.80
N VAL A 44 11.92 -3.53 -7.82
CA VAL A 44 11.51 -4.23 -6.59
C VAL A 44 10.58 -3.37 -5.74
N GLY A 45 10.84 -2.07 -5.61
CA GLY A 45 9.97 -1.15 -4.89
C GLY A 45 8.56 -1.04 -5.51
N ILE A 46 8.49 -0.99 -6.84
CA ILE A 46 7.22 -0.95 -7.59
C ILE A 46 6.46 -2.27 -7.42
N ILE A 47 7.13 -3.42 -7.60
CA ILE A 47 6.50 -4.75 -7.46
C ILE A 47 5.97 -4.94 -6.04
N VAL A 48 6.75 -4.64 -5.01
CA VAL A 48 6.32 -4.79 -3.62
C VAL A 48 5.20 -3.82 -3.28
N GLY A 49 5.24 -2.58 -3.77
CA GLY A 49 4.15 -1.62 -3.59
C GLY A 49 2.83 -2.09 -4.21
N ILE A 50 2.88 -2.68 -5.42
CA ILE A 50 1.72 -3.23 -6.12
C ILE A 50 1.22 -4.51 -5.44
N VAL A 51 2.10 -5.44 -5.08
CA VAL A 51 1.73 -6.69 -4.40
C VAL A 51 1.16 -6.41 -3.01
N GLY A 52 1.73 -5.45 -2.26
CA GLY A 52 1.19 -5.01 -0.97
C GLY A 52 -0.20 -4.39 -1.05
N PHE A 53 -0.53 -3.80 -2.21
CA PHE A 53 -1.87 -3.29 -2.52
C PHE A 53 -2.83 -4.41 -2.96
N ILE A 54 -2.37 -5.35 -3.80
CA ILE A 54 -3.18 -6.45 -4.37
C ILE A 54 -3.38 -7.62 -3.40
N ALA A 55 -2.51 -7.86 -2.42
CA ALA A 55 -2.62 -9.01 -1.51
C ALA A 55 -3.67 -8.82 -0.39
N ARG A 56 -4.18 -7.60 -0.18
CA ARG A 56 -5.16 -7.29 0.88
C ARG A 56 -6.64 -7.64 0.64
N PRO A 57 -7.17 -7.86 -0.57
CA PRO A 57 -8.59 -8.23 -0.75
C PRO A 57 -8.92 -9.60 -0.15
N ASN A 58 -7.96 -10.53 -0.08
CA ASN A 58 -8.25 -11.93 0.26
C ASN A 58 -8.30 -12.23 1.76
N TYR A 59 -7.78 -11.36 2.63
CA TYR A 59 -7.80 -11.58 4.09
C TYR A 59 -9.08 -11.08 4.78
N GLN A 60 -9.96 -10.36 4.08
CA GLN A 60 -11.25 -9.90 4.64
C GLN A 60 -12.44 -10.80 4.30
N GLN A 61 -12.20 -11.96 3.67
CA GLN A 61 -13.26 -12.91 3.29
C GLN A 61 -13.37 -14.15 4.20
N TYR A 62 -12.65 -14.21 5.32
CA TYR A 62 -12.72 -15.31 6.30
C TYR A 62 -13.18 -14.82 7.68
#